data_AF-A0A397ULX5-F1
#
_entry.id   AF-A0A397ULX5-F1
#
_cell.length_a   1.000
_cell.length_b   1.000
_cell.length_c   1.000
_cell.angle_alpha   90.00
_cell.angle_beta   90.00
_cell.angle_gamma   90.00
#
_symmetry.space_group_name_H-M   'P 1'
#
loop_
_entity.id
_entity.type
_entity.pdbx_description
1 polymer ?
#
loop_
_entity_poly.entity_id
_entity_poly.type
_entity_poly.pdbx_seq_one_letter_code
_entity_poly.pdbx_strand_id
1 'polypeptide(L)'
;MTSNEEEEEDEEELDAKRKRRVLVPLEYSDDEDDEKRTEDRKRKIKDLVETIPTDKEGLWKWNVKWEELDENILNNKLQSFVSKKIVGYLGVQEDELVSFVMDHLRNHKSAEQLTKEMEMTLDEESELFVMKLWRMLIYETESKARKL
;
A
#
# COMPACT_ATOMS: atom_id res chain seq x y z
N MET A 1 31.86 -54.60 25.58
CA MET A 1 32.00 -55.52 24.43
C MET A 1 31.46 -56.86 24.93
N THR A 2 30.33 -57.41 24.51
CA THR A 2 29.43 -57.24 23.34
C THR A 2 28.05 -57.74 23.83
N SER A 3 26.97 -56.98 23.63
CA SER A 3 25.92 -57.24 22.62
C SER A 3 25.45 -58.70 22.53
N ASN A 4 24.18 -58.92 22.86
CA ASN A 4 23.35 -59.93 22.20
C ASN A 4 21.90 -59.42 22.18
N GLU A 5 21.38 -59.20 20.97
CA GLU A 5 19.96 -59.12 20.60
C GLU A 5 19.24 -60.44 21.02
N GLU A 6 17.93 -60.54 21.21
CA GLU A 6 16.80 -60.44 20.26
C GLU A 6 15.49 -60.50 21.13
N GLU A 7 14.46 -59.68 20.85
CA GLU A 7 13.11 -60.09 20.35
C GLU A 7 12.13 -60.59 21.47
N GLU A 8 10.82 -60.30 21.57
CA GLU A 8 9.75 -59.74 20.72
C GLU A 8 8.61 -59.11 21.57
N GLU A 9 7.91 -58.15 20.94
CA GLU A 9 6.44 -57.93 20.80
C GLU A 9 5.45 -57.67 21.98
N ASP A 10 4.67 -56.59 21.75
CA ASP A 10 3.23 -56.31 21.96
C ASP A 10 2.53 -56.74 23.29
N GLU A 11 1.60 -56.02 23.88
CA GLU A 11 0.46 -55.27 23.34
C GLU A 11 -0.21 -54.55 24.54
N GLU A 12 -0.96 -53.49 24.25
CA GLU A 12 -2.10 -52.97 25.04
C GLU A 12 -1.85 -52.38 26.46
N GLU A 13 -2.61 -51.43 26.97
CA GLU A 13 -3.53 -50.41 26.49
C GLU A 13 -3.96 -49.76 27.83
N LEU A 14 -3.73 -48.44 27.96
CA LEU A 14 -4.58 -47.48 28.66
C LEU A 14 -5.24 -47.93 29.99
N ASP A 15 -4.95 -47.25 31.11
CA ASP A 15 -6.05 -46.48 31.72
C ASP A 15 -5.60 -45.37 32.66
N ALA A 16 -6.19 -44.22 32.40
CA ALA A 16 -5.94 -42.96 33.04
C ALA A 16 -6.54 -42.89 34.46
N LYS A 17 -5.78 -42.36 35.43
CA LYS A 17 -6.41 -41.77 36.61
C LYS A 17 -5.74 -40.49 37.10
N ARG A 18 -6.32 -39.40 36.60
CA ARG A 18 -6.65 -38.18 37.33
C ARG A 18 -5.49 -37.27 37.74
N LYS A 19 -5.06 -36.42 36.82
CA LYS A 19 -4.67 -35.04 37.16
C LYS A 19 -5.45 -34.04 36.30
N ARG A 20 -6.52 -33.52 36.91
CA ARG A 20 -7.16 -32.21 36.70
C ARG A 20 -7.08 -31.64 35.27
N ARG A 21 -8.15 -31.85 34.49
CA ARG A 21 -8.47 -30.98 33.36
C ARG A 21 -8.73 -29.58 33.93
N VAL A 22 -7.79 -28.66 33.74
CA VAL A 22 -8.03 -27.24 33.94
C VAL A 22 -8.98 -26.81 32.83
N LEU A 23 -10.13 -26.28 33.21
CA LEU A 23 -11.04 -25.61 32.28
C LEU A 23 -10.33 -24.32 31.86
N VAL A 24 -9.73 -24.32 30.67
CA VAL A 24 -9.21 -23.08 30.06
C VAL A 24 -10.44 -22.27 29.65
N PRO A 25 -10.54 -20.98 30.01
CA PRO A 25 -11.53 -20.09 29.41
C PRO A 25 -11.35 -20.15 27.89
N LEU A 26 -12.42 -20.48 27.17
CA LEU A 26 -12.50 -20.23 25.75
C LEU A 26 -12.36 -18.71 25.58
N GLU A 27 -11.15 -18.26 25.28
CA GLU A 27 -10.90 -16.94 24.68
C GLU A 27 -11.76 -16.94 23.41
N TYR A 28 -12.85 -16.15 23.45
CA TYR A 28 -13.67 -15.92 22.27
C TYR A 28 -12.75 -15.36 21.20
N SER A 29 -12.62 -16.11 20.12
CA SER A 29 -11.78 -15.81 18.97
C SER A 29 -12.16 -14.42 18.41
N ASP A 30 -11.19 -13.53 18.43
CA ASP A 30 -11.15 -12.17 17.86
C ASP A 30 -11.26 -12.17 16.31
N ASP A 31 -11.68 -13.27 15.69
CA ASP A 31 -11.70 -13.48 14.25
C ASP A 31 -12.91 -12.79 13.57
N GLU A 32 -14.08 -12.69 14.22
CA GLU A 32 -15.25 -11.98 13.68
C GLU A 32 -15.07 -10.44 13.70
N ASP A 33 -14.36 -9.91 14.70
CA ASP A 33 -14.03 -8.49 14.79
C ASP A 33 -12.95 -8.09 13.76
N ASP A 34 -11.98 -8.97 13.48
CA ASP A 34 -10.98 -8.72 12.43
C ASP A 34 -11.62 -8.78 11.03
N GLU A 35 -12.50 -9.75 10.75
CA GLU A 35 -13.22 -9.82 9.47
C GLU A 35 -14.08 -8.56 9.23
N LYS A 36 -14.89 -8.13 10.19
CA LYS A 36 -15.69 -6.89 10.04
C LYS A 36 -14.81 -5.65 9.87
N ARG A 37 -13.73 -5.55 10.63
CA ARG A 37 -12.77 -4.44 10.53
C ARG A 37 -12.07 -4.41 9.18
N THR A 38 -11.77 -5.56 8.59
CA THR A 38 -11.19 -5.64 7.24
C THR A 38 -12.20 -5.28 6.15
N GLU A 39 -13.46 -5.69 6.28
CA GLU A 39 -14.54 -5.32 5.35
C GLU A 39 -14.81 -3.81 5.36
N ASP A 40 -14.89 -3.20 6.55
CA ASP A 40 -15.10 -1.75 6.69
C ASP A 40 -13.93 -0.95 6.12
N ARG A 41 -12.69 -1.42 6.32
CA ARG A 41 -11.50 -0.81 5.72
C ARG A 41 -11.54 -0.87 4.19
N LYS A 42 -11.90 -2.02 3.62
CA LYS A 42 -12.05 -2.21 2.17
C LYS A 42 -13.11 -1.27 1.59
N ARG A 43 -14.25 -1.12 2.25
CA ARG A 43 -15.31 -0.20 1.84
C ARG A 43 -14.82 1.24 1.81
N LYS A 44 -14.16 1.71 2.87
CA LYS A 44 -13.62 3.08 2.94
C LYS A 44 -12.58 3.37 1.87
N ILE A 45 -11.72 2.39 1.54
CA ILE A 45 -10.74 2.53 0.44
C ILE A 45 -11.48 2.65 -0.90
N LYS A 46 -12.50 1.81 -1.13
CA LYS A 46 -13.30 1.85 -2.36
C LYS A 46 -14.00 3.21 -2.50
N ASP A 47 -14.67 3.67 -1.46
CA ASP A 47 -15.36 4.96 -1.44
C ASP A 47 -14.36 6.10 -1.71
N LEU A 48 -13.15 6.04 -1.12
CA LEU A 48 -12.11 7.01 -1.41
C LEU A 48 -11.75 7.01 -2.90
N VAL A 49 -11.47 5.85 -3.50
CA VAL A 49 -11.11 5.76 -4.92
C VAL A 49 -12.22 6.29 -5.82
N GLU A 50 -13.49 6.04 -5.49
CA GLU A 50 -14.65 6.53 -6.24
C GLU A 50 -14.80 8.05 -6.14
N THR A 51 -14.38 8.68 -5.03
CA THR A 51 -14.41 10.14 -4.89
C THR A 51 -13.32 10.87 -5.67
N ILE A 52 -12.24 10.19 -6.08
CA ILE A 52 -11.12 10.83 -6.77
C ILE A 52 -11.48 11.07 -8.25
N PRO A 53 -11.51 12.33 -8.72
CA PRO A 53 -11.88 12.67 -10.10
C PRO A 53 -11.02 11.94 -11.13
N THR A 54 -11.64 11.47 -12.21
CA THR A 54 -10.94 10.79 -13.33
C THR A 54 -10.59 11.75 -14.46
N ASP A 55 -11.21 12.93 -14.48
CA ASP A 55 -10.97 13.99 -15.46
C ASP A 55 -9.92 15.00 -14.97
N LYS A 56 -9.28 15.66 -15.94
CA LYS A 56 -8.22 16.65 -15.69
C LYS A 56 -8.70 17.81 -14.83
N GLU A 57 -9.88 18.33 -15.13
CA GLU A 57 -10.39 19.55 -14.50
C GLU A 57 -10.66 19.32 -13.01
N GLY A 58 -11.30 18.20 -12.66
CA GLY A 58 -11.53 17.78 -11.29
C GLY A 58 -10.23 17.51 -10.53
N LEU A 59 -9.24 16.89 -11.18
CA LEU A 59 -7.94 16.65 -10.55
C LEU A 59 -7.18 17.94 -10.26
N TRP A 60 -7.14 18.89 -11.19
CA TRP A 60 -6.34 20.12 -11.04
C TRP A 60 -6.97 21.09 -10.04
N LYS A 61 -8.31 21.04 -9.91
CA LYS A 61 -9.06 21.82 -8.91
C LYS A 61 -9.13 21.15 -7.55
N TRP A 62 -8.64 19.92 -7.41
CA TRP A 62 -8.68 19.21 -6.12
C TRP A 62 -7.80 19.92 -5.08
N ASN A 63 -8.35 20.17 -3.90
CA ASN A 63 -7.61 20.73 -2.79
C ASN A 63 -6.80 19.62 -2.09
N VAL A 64 -5.58 19.39 -2.57
CA VAL A 64 -4.67 18.38 -2.02
C VAL A 64 -4.34 18.71 -0.56
N LYS A 65 -4.40 17.70 0.32
CA LYS A 65 -4.01 17.79 1.73
C LYS A 65 -2.49 17.70 1.86
N TRP A 66 -1.80 18.77 1.46
CA TRP A 66 -0.34 18.84 1.47
C TRP A 66 0.25 18.63 2.86
N GLU A 67 -0.49 18.96 3.93
CA GLU A 67 -0.10 18.70 5.31
C GLU A 67 0.06 17.21 5.65
N GLU A 68 -0.59 16.32 4.91
CA GLU A 68 -0.46 14.87 5.07
C GLU A 68 0.66 14.27 4.24
N LEU A 69 1.22 15.03 3.29
CA LEU A 69 2.33 14.58 2.45
C LEU A 69 3.63 14.59 3.25
N ASP A 70 4.07 13.41 3.69
CA ASP A 70 5.35 13.23 4.39
C ASP A 70 6.43 12.63 3.49
N GLU A 71 7.67 12.63 3.98
CA GLU A 71 8.81 12.02 3.29
C GLU A 71 8.66 10.51 3.07
N ASN A 72 7.82 9.84 3.86
CA ASN A 72 7.55 8.41 3.67
C ASN A 72 6.68 8.18 2.42
N ILE A 73 5.61 8.96 2.23
CA ILE A 73 4.77 8.92 1.03
C ILE A 73 5.60 9.35 -0.20
N LEU A 74 6.38 10.42 -0.08
CA LEU A 74 7.24 10.91 -1.15
C LEU A 74 8.23 9.83 -1.60
N ASN A 75 9.08 9.33 -0.71
CA ASN A 75 10.20 8.48 -1.10
C ASN A 75 9.80 7.01 -1.34
N ASN A 76 8.82 6.47 -0.58
CA ASN A 76 8.46 5.05 -0.71
C ASN A 76 7.33 4.80 -1.71
N LYS A 77 6.43 5.76 -1.93
CA LYS A 77 5.27 5.57 -2.80
C LYS A 77 5.37 6.38 -4.09
N LEU A 78 5.46 7.69 -3.99
CA LEU A 78 5.45 8.58 -5.16
C LEU A 78 6.72 8.43 -6.00
N GLN A 79 7.90 8.38 -5.38
CA GLN A 79 9.16 8.19 -6.10
C GLN A 79 9.21 6.85 -6.83
N SER A 80 8.77 5.76 -6.18
CA SER A 80 8.70 4.44 -6.83
C SER A 80 7.74 4.44 -8.02
N PHE A 81 6.59 5.11 -7.88
CA PHE A 81 5.62 5.25 -8.96
C PHE A 81 6.18 6.08 -10.11
N VAL A 82 6.75 7.25 -9.83
CA VAL A 82 7.32 8.16 -10.82
C VAL A 82 8.46 7.46 -11.57
N SER A 83 9.43 6.87 -10.86
CA SER A 83 10.54 6.13 -11.47
C SER A 83 10.06 5.04 -12.42
N LYS A 84 9.09 4.21 -12.00
CA LYS A 84 8.49 3.18 -12.86
C LYS A 84 7.79 3.77 -14.09
N LYS A 85 7.12 4.91 -13.95
CA LYS A 85 6.45 5.58 -15.07
C LYS A 85 7.45 6.18 -16.05
N ILE A 86 8.48 6.88 -15.56
CA ILE A 86 9.54 7.45 -16.40
C ILE A 86 10.23 6.36 -17.22
N VAL A 87 10.63 5.25 -16.59
CA VAL A 87 11.20 4.09 -17.31
C VAL A 87 10.20 3.52 -18.32
N GLY A 88 8.92 3.44 -17.96
CA GLY A 88 7.87 2.94 -18.85
C GLY A 88 7.63 3.80 -20.09
N TYR A 89 7.81 5.12 -19.97
CA TYR A 89 7.63 6.07 -21.08
C TYR A 89 8.88 6.21 -21.95
N LEU A 90 10.06 6.29 -21.33
CA LEU A 90 11.32 6.57 -22.04
C LEU A 90 12.13 5.31 -22.38
N GLY A 91 11.82 4.17 -21.76
CA GLY A 91 12.62 2.94 -21.86
C GLY A 91 13.94 2.97 -21.10
N VAL A 92 14.26 4.09 -20.45
CA VAL A 92 15.51 4.33 -19.70
C VAL A 92 15.21 4.95 -18.34
N GLN A 93 16.14 4.76 -17.40
CA GLN A 93 16.07 5.41 -16.10
C GLN A 93 16.63 6.83 -16.20
N GLU A 94 15.82 7.82 -15.85
CA GLU A 94 16.18 9.25 -15.83
C GLU A 94 16.02 9.80 -14.41
N ASP A 95 17.05 9.63 -13.58
CA ASP A 95 16.99 10.00 -12.16
C ASP A 95 16.83 11.52 -11.95
N GLU A 96 17.38 12.35 -12.85
CA GLU A 96 17.21 13.80 -12.81
C GLU A 96 15.74 14.20 -13.00
N LEU A 97 15.05 13.54 -13.94
CA LEU A 97 13.63 13.77 -14.19
C LEU A 97 12.77 13.30 -13.02
N VAL A 98 13.11 12.16 -12.42
CA VAL A 98 12.45 11.69 -11.19
C VAL A 98 12.64 12.71 -10.07
N SER A 99 13.88 13.18 -9.83
CA SER A 99 14.17 14.18 -8.80
C SER A 99 13.39 15.47 -9.04
N PHE A 100 13.34 15.93 -10.29
CA PHE A 100 12.58 17.11 -10.68
C PHE A 100 11.09 17.01 -10.30
N VAL A 101 10.45 15.88 -10.63
CA VAL A 101 9.03 15.64 -10.27
C VAL A 101 8.85 15.58 -8.75
N MET A 102 9.77 14.92 -8.04
CA MET A 102 9.71 14.83 -6.58
C MET A 102 9.86 16.20 -5.91
N ASP A 103 10.76 17.04 -6.42
CA ASP A 103 10.94 18.40 -5.92
C ASP A 103 9.75 19.29 -6.26
N HIS A 104 9.10 19.09 -7.41
CA HIS A 104 7.85 19.77 -7.74
C HIS A 104 6.76 19.51 -6.69
N LEU A 105 6.63 18.24 -6.27
CA LEU A 105 5.68 17.82 -5.24
C LEU A 105 6.06 18.38 -3.87
N ARG A 106 7.34 18.36 -3.48
CA ARG A 106 7.80 18.95 -2.21
C ARG A 106 7.53 20.44 -2.10
N ASN A 107 7.59 21.15 -3.22
CA ASN A 107 7.32 22.58 -3.28
C ASN A 107 5.82 22.91 -3.46
N HIS A 108 4.93 21.91 -3.41
CA HIS A 108 3.48 22.05 -3.54
C HIS A 108 3.06 22.84 -4.79
N LYS A 109 3.83 22.72 -5.87
CA LYS A 109 3.55 23.40 -7.13
C LYS A 109 2.34 22.76 -7.82
N SER A 110 1.70 23.50 -8.72
CA SER A 110 0.46 23.06 -9.36
C SER A 110 0.65 21.93 -10.37
N ALA A 111 -0.40 21.14 -10.60
CA ALA A 111 -0.41 20.11 -11.63
C ALA A 111 -0.23 20.68 -13.04
N GLU A 112 -0.80 21.86 -13.32
CA GLU A 112 -0.68 22.52 -14.62
C GLU A 112 0.77 22.89 -14.94
N GLN A 113 1.50 23.39 -13.95
CA GLN A 113 2.93 23.66 -14.11
C GLN A 113 3.70 22.38 -14.40
N LEU A 114 3.43 21.30 -13.66
CA LEU A 114 4.11 20.02 -13.88
C LEU A 114 3.85 19.49 -15.29
N THR A 115 2.61 19.57 -15.78
CA THR A 115 2.28 19.11 -17.14
C THR A 115 3.08 19.85 -18.18
N LYS A 116 3.11 21.19 -18.14
CA LYS A 116 3.87 22.01 -19.08
C LYS A 116 5.37 21.72 -19.05
N GLU A 117 5.93 21.48 -17.87
CA GLU A 117 7.35 21.14 -17.71
C GLU A 117 7.65 19.72 -18.23
N MET A 118 6.70 18.79 -18.08
CA MET A 118 6.82 17.41 -18.60
C MET A 118 6.55 17.29 -20.10
N GLU A 119 5.76 18.19 -20.71
CA GLU A 119 5.51 18.22 -22.16
C GLU A 119 6.82 18.33 -22.97
N MET A 120 7.84 19.02 -22.46
CA MET A 120 9.13 19.13 -23.16
C MET A 120 9.85 17.80 -23.33
N THR A 121 9.57 16.81 -22.47
CA THR A 121 10.26 15.52 -22.44
C THR A 121 9.34 14.36 -22.86
N LEU A 122 8.06 14.41 -22.47
CA LEU A 122 7.07 13.35 -22.68
C LEU A 122 6.02 13.70 -23.75
N ASP A 123 6.06 14.91 -24.31
CA ASP A 123 5.15 15.39 -25.36
C ASP A 123 3.67 15.13 -24.97
N GLU A 124 2.89 14.50 -25.85
CA GLU A 124 1.47 14.18 -25.66
C GLU A 124 1.19 13.25 -24.45
N GLU A 125 2.19 12.49 -23.97
CA GLU A 125 2.01 11.57 -22.84
C GLU A 125 2.10 12.25 -21.46
N SER A 126 2.60 13.48 -21.42
CA SER A 126 2.78 14.28 -20.20
C SER A 126 1.49 14.44 -19.39
N GLU A 127 0.38 14.78 -20.05
CA GLU A 127 -0.91 14.99 -19.40
C GLU A 127 -1.38 13.71 -18.70
N LEU A 128 -1.34 12.57 -19.41
CA LEU A 128 -1.72 11.28 -18.87
C LEU A 128 -0.81 10.85 -17.71
N PHE A 129 0.48 11.15 -17.78
CA PHE A 129 1.41 10.90 -16.69
C PHE A 129 1.04 11.72 -15.45
N VAL A 130 0.87 13.05 -15.60
CA VAL A 130 0.56 13.94 -14.46
C VAL A 130 -0.81 13.61 -13.89
N MET A 131 -1.82 13.28 -14.70
CA MET A 131 -3.14 12.86 -14.19
C MET A 131 -3.04 11.60 -13.31
N LYS A 132 -2.26 10.60 -13.74
CA LYS A 132 -2.05 9.38 -12.94
C LYS A 132 -1.29 9.68 -11.64
N LEU A 133 -0.27 10.54 -11.72
CA LEU A 133 0.49 10.98 -10.54
C LEU A 133 -0.40 11.74 -9.55
N TRP A 134 -1.23 12.67 -10.04
CA TRP A 134 -2.13 13.46 -9.19
C TRP A 134 -3.18 12.60 -8.51
N ARG A 135 -3.75 11.61 -9.22
CA ARG A 135 -4.64 10.61 -8.61
C ARG A 135 -3.97 9.87 -7.47
N MET A 136 -2.70 9.48 -7.65
CA MET A 136 -1.94 8.81 -6.60
C MET A 136 -1.67 9.73 -5.41
N LEU A 137 -1.25 10.97 -5.66
CA LEU A 137 -1.02 11.98 -4.63
C LEU A 137 -2.28 12.22 -3.78
N ILE A 138 -3.43 12.42 -4.43
CA ILE A 138 -4.72 12.60 -3.75
C ILE A 138 -5.06 11.37 -2.92
N TYR A 139 -4.93 10.17 -3.50
CA TYR A 139 -5.20 8.92 -2.79
C TYR A 139 -4.34 8.80 -1.53
N GLU A 140 -3.03 9.03 -1.64
CA GLU A 140 -2.12 8.87 -0.50
C GLU A 140 -2.38 9.89 0.61
N THR A 141 -2.59 11.15 0.25
CA THR A 141 -2.89 12.22 1.22
C THR A 141 -4.26 12.05 1.87
N GLU A 142 -5.30 11.69 1.11
CA GLU A 142 -6.63 11.41 1.65
C GLU A 142 -6.68 10.14 2.51
N SER A 143 -5.99 9.07 2.07
CA SER A 143 -5.90 7.81 2.80
C SER A 143 -5.29 8.03 4.17
N LYS A 144 -4.19 8.79 4.23
CA LYS A 144 -3.55 9.14 5.49
C LYS A 144 -4.42 10.05 6.37
N ALA A 145 -5.06 11.08 5.79
CA ALA A 145 -6.00 11.96 6.51
C ALA A 145 -7.15 11.18 7.16
N ARG A 146 -7.67 10.16 6.46
CA ARG A 146 -8.78 9.30 6.91
C ARG A 146 -8.32 8.14 7.79
N LYS A 147 -7.00 8.00 8.01
CA LYS A 147 -6.35 6.92 8.77
C LYS A 147 -6.77 5.54 8.25
N LEU A 148 -6.75 5.38 6.93
CA LEU A 148 -7.07 4.13 6.24
C LEU A 148 -5.91 3.15 6.20
#